data_AF-A0A843H8D1-F1
#
_entry.id   AF-A0A843H8D1-F1
#
_cell.length_a   1.000
_cell.length_b   1.000
_cell.length_c   1.000
_cell.angle_alpha   90.00
_cell.angle_beta   90.00
_cell.angle_gamma   90.00
#
_symmetry.space_group_name_H-M   'P 1'
#
loop_
_entity.id
_entity.type
_entity.pdbx_description
1 polymer ?
#
loop_
_entity_poly.entity_id
_entity_poly.type
_entity_poly.pdbx_seq_one_letter_code
_entity_poly.pdbx_strand_id
1 'polypeptide(L)'
;MKPYVILNAAMTLDGKIATKTGSSEISGKEDLERVHEIRKEVDGIMVGIGTVLADDPRLTVHKINAKKEDNPIRVVVDNKARTPLDFRILNDDAETIIAVS
;
A
#
# COMPACT_ATOMS: atom_id res chain seq x y z
N MET A 1 -3.28 -23.93 -3.52
CA MET A 1 -2.43 -22.99 -4.29
C MET A 1 -2.18 -21.77 -3.42
N LYS A 2 -1.00 -21.13 -3.49
CA LYS A 2 -0.64 -19.93 -2.72
C LYS A 2 -0.19 -18.83 -3.70
N PRO A 3 -0.59 -17.56 -3.51
CA PRO A 3 -0.08 -16.46 -4.33
C PRO A 3 1.45 -16.33 -4.25
N TYR A 4 2.08 -15.87 -5.32
CA TYR A 4 3.46 -15.40 -5.29
C TYR A 4 3.52 -14.07 -4.54
N VAL A 5 4.52 -13.88 -3.66
CA VAL A 5 4.58 -12.71 -2.78
C VAL A 5 5.88 -11.94 -3.01
N ILE A 6 5.73 -10.65 -3.32
CA ILE A 6 6.83 -9.69 -3.41
C ILE A 6 6.79 -8.81 -2.16
N LEU A 7 7.90 -8.77 -1.43
CA LEU A 7 8.10 -7.79 -0.36
C LEU A 7 8.84 -6.59 -0.93
N ASN A 8 8.27 -5.39 -0.81
CA ASN A 8 8.88 -4.14 -1.20
C ASN A 8 8.88 -3.16 -0.02
N ALA A 9 10.01 -2.50 0.23
CA ALA A 9 10.15 -1.48 1.25
C ALA A 9 11.21 -0.45 0.83
N ALA A 10 10.96 0.82 1.17
CA ALA A 10 11.97 1.86 1.18
C ALA A 10 12.54 1.98 2.59
N MET A 11 13.86 2.12 2.70
CA MET A 11 14.54 2.22 3.98
C MET A 11 15.73 3.17 3.91
N THR A 12 16.05 3.79 5.04
CA THR A 12 17.29 4.54 5.23
C THR A 12 18.50 3.61 5.19
N LEU A 13 19.70 4.20 5.09
CA LEU A 13 20.97 3.45 5.09
C LEU A 13 21.14 2.57 6.35
N ASP A 14 20.63 3.00 7.49
CA ASP A 14 20.65 2.26 8.74
C ASP A 14 19.40 1.35 8.95
N GLY A 15 18.65 1.11 7.89
CA GLY A 15 17.56 0.12 7.84
C GLY A 15 16.25 0.56 8.49
N LYS A 16 15.99 1.85 8.63
CA LYS A 16 14.74 2.39 9.20
C LYS A 16 13.74 2.67 8.09
N ILE A 17 12.46 2.38 8.35
CA ILE A 17 11.34 2.59 7.41
C ILE A 17 10.49 3.83 7.74
N ALA A 18 10.75 4.45 8.90
CA ALA A 18 10.16 5.70 9.34
C ALA A 18 11.02 6.31 10.45
N THR A 19 10.87 7.62 10.68
CA THR A 19 11.46 8.30 11.84
C THR A 19 10.70 7.99 13.13
N LYS A 20 11.28 8.32 14.29
CA LYS A 20 10.61 8.21 15.60
C LYS A 20 9.31 9.04 15.71
N THR A 21 9.14 10.03 14.83
CA THR A 21 7.95 10.90 14.78
C THR A 21 6.96 10.46 13.69
N GLY A 22 7.21 9.33 13.01
CA GLY A 22 6.31 8.75 12.01
C GLY A 22 6.51 9.24 10.58
N SER A 23 7.51 10.08 10.30
CA SER A 23 7.79 10.49 8.91
C SER A 23 8.42 9.34 8.13
N SER A 24 7.84 9.00 6.97
CA SER A 24 8.22 7.86 6.11
C SER A 24 8.63 8.30 4.70
N GLU A 25 8.95 9.58 4.50
CA GLU A 25 9.37 10.15 3.21
C GLU A 25 10.83 9.78 2.88
N ILE A 26 11.04 8.52 2.50
CA ILE A 26 12.37 7.96 2.19
C ILE A 26 12.61 7.88 0.67
N SER A 27 11.59 7.47 -0.09
CA SER A 27 11.70 7.24 -1.54
C SER A 27 11.80 8.53 -2.34
N GLY A 28 12.69 8.54 -3.33
CA GLY A 28 12.75 9.56 -4.39
C GLY A 28 11.74 9.29 -5.51
N LYS A 29 11.69 10.18 -6.51
CA LYS A 29 10.76 10.09 -7.64
C LYS A 29 10.92 8.77 -8.42
N GLU A 30 12.15 8.40 -8.73
CA GLU A 30 12.48 7.21 -9.52
C GLU A 30 12.06 5.92 -8.81
N ASP A 31 12.22 5.87 -7.48
CA ASP A 31 11.78 4.72 -6.68
C ASP A 31 10.25 4.63 -6.61
N LEU A 32 9.58 5.78 -6.48
CA LEU A 32 8.11 5.82 -6.51
C LEU A 32 7.56 5.35 -7.87
N GLU A 33 8.14 5.77 -8.98
CA GLU A 33 7.77 5.28 -10.32
C GLU A 33 7.98 3.75 -10.42
N ARG A 34 9.15 3.25 -9.99
CA ARG A 34 9.46 1.80 -9.96
C ARG A 34 8.46 1.00 -9.13
N VAL A 35 8.09 1.47 -7.93
CA VAL A 35 7.09 0.79 -7.08
C VAL A 35 5.72 0.79 -7.77
N HIS A 36 5.38 1.86 -8.47
CA HIS A 36 4.12 1.95 -9.20
C HIS A 36 4.07 1.01 -10.42
N GLU A 37 5.18 0.77 -11.11
CA GLU A 37 5.26 -0.28 -12.14
C GLU A 37 5.03 -1.67 -11.52
N ILE A 38 5.67 -1.98 -10.38
CA ILE A 38 5.42 -3.24 -9.67
C ILE A 38 3.95 -3.38 -9.28
N ARG A 39 3.31 -2.32 -8.78
CA ARG A 39 1.90 -2.33 -8.40
C ARG A 39 0.97 -2.63 -9.58
N LYS A 40 1.35 -2.22 -10.79
CA LYS A 40 0.60 -2.47 -12.03
C LYS A 40 0.71 -3.92 -12.51
N GLU A 41 1.76 -4.63 -12.11
CA GLU A 41 2.03 -6.02 -12.53
C GLU A 41 1.49 -7.09 -11.55
N VAL A 42 0.92 -6.69 -10.41
CA VAL A 42 0.42 -7.62 -9.38
C VAL A 42 -1.10 -7.62 -9.31
N ASP A 43 -1.67 -8.74 -8.88
CA ASP A 43 -3.13 -8.86 -8.66
C ASP A 43 -3.59 -8.12 -7.38
N GLY A 44 -2.68 -7.92 -6.41
CA GLY A 44 -3.04 -7.37 -5.11
C GLY A 44 -1.88 -6.68 -4.38
N ILE A 45 -2.21 -5.65 -3.59
CA ILE A 45 -1.29 -4.99 -2.64
C ILE A 45 -1.79 -5.27 -1.23
N MET A 46 -0.91 -5.78 -0.37
CA MET A 46 -1.21 -6.05 1.02
C MET A 46 -0.48 -5.10 1.96
N VAL A 47 -1.20 -4.56 2.96
CA VAL A 47 -0.63 -3.80 4.08
C VAL A 47 -1.24 -4.24 5.41
N GLY A 48 -0.54 -3.94 6.50
CA GLY A 48 -1.12 -4.05 7.84
C GLY A 48 -1.94 -2.82 8.20
N ILE A 49 -2.91 -3.00 9.10
CA ILE A 49 -3.72 -1.91 9.67
C ILE A 49 -2.89 -0.77 10.29
N GLY A 50 -1.68 -1.06 10.81
CA GLY A 50 -0.80 -0.01 11.35
C GLY A 50 -0.40 1.04 10.30
N THR A 51 -0.10 0.60 9.07
CA THR A 51 0.19 1.48 7.93
C THR A 51 -1.04 2.28 7.52
N VAL A 52 -2.22 1.63 7.50
CA VAL A 52 -3.47 2.33 7.17
C VAL A 52 -3.74 3.46 8.15
N LEU A 53 -3.65 3.19 9.46
CA LEU A 53 -3.88 4.18 10.51
C LEU A 53 -2.85 5.32 10.52
N ALA A 54 -1.60 5.03 10.14
CA ALA A 54 -0.52 6.02 10.15
C ALA A 54 -0.56 6.94 8.91
N ASP A 55 -0.81 6.37 7.72
CA ASP A 55 -0.55 7.05 6.44
C ASP A 55 -1.83 7.33 5.62
N ASP A 56 -2.96 6.73 5.98
CA ASP A 56 -4.21 6.75 5.21
C ASP A 56 -3.98 6.51 3.69
N PRO A 57 -3.30 5.43 3.27
CA PRO A 57 -2.84 5.31 1.89
C PRO A 57 -3.98 4.99 0.91
N ARG A 58 -3.87 5.47 -0.33
CA ARG A 58 -4.79 5.09 -1.44
C ARG A 58 -4.57 3.66 -1.95
N LEU A 59 -3.31 3.22 -1.97
CA LEU A 59 -2.82 1.96 -2.57
C LEU A 59 -3.28 1.74 -4.02
N THR A 60 -3.19 2.78 -4.83
CA THR A 60 -3.51 2.78 -6.28
C THR A 60 -2.27 3.08 -7.12
N VAL A 61 -2.35 2.85 -8.42
CA VAL A 61 -1.31 3.21 -9.39
C VAL A 61 -1.59 4.63 -9.93
N HIS A 62 -0.88 5.64 -9.40
CA HIS A 62 -1.13 7.06 -9.72
C HIS A 62 0.14 7.92 -9.91
N LYS A 63 1.34 7.31 -9.95
CA LYS A 63 2.61 8.00 -10.21
C LYS A 63 3.18 7.73 -11.61
N ILE A 64 2.53 6.85 -12.36
CA ILE A 64 2.83 6.48 -13.76
C ILE A 64 1.53 6.55 -14.56
N ASN A 65 1.62 6.39 -15.89
CA ASN A 65 0.42 6.30 -16.72
C ASN A 65 -0.32 4.98 -16.47
N ALA A 66 -1.49 5.09 -15.83
CA ALA A 66 -2.34 3.97 -15.47
C ALA A 66 -3.81 4.38 -15.52
N LYS A 67 -4.66 3.41 -15.83
CA LYS A 67 -6.11 3.54 -15.78
C LYS A 67 -6.63 2.94 -14.48
N LYS A 68 -7.93 3.13 -14.21
CA LYS A 68 -8.56 2.61 -13.00
C LYS A 68 -8.50 1.08 -12.94
N GLU A 69 -8.65 0.42 -14.08
CA GLU A 69 -8.53 -1.03 -14.24
C GLU A 69 -7.12 -1.59 -14.01
N ASP A 70 -6.09 -0.73 -14.02
CA ASP A 70 -4.72 -1.12 -13.67
C ASP A 70 -4.50 -1.15 -12.15
N ASN A 71 -5.49 -0.76 -11.34
CA ASN A 71 -5.37 -0.82 -9.89
C ASN A 71 -5.53 -2.25 -9.38
N PRO A 72 -4.59 -2.75 -8.56
CA PRO A 72 -4.69 -4.06 -7.95
C PRO A 72 -5.71 -4.07 -6.80
N ILE A 73 -6.13 -5.27 -6.39
CA ILE A 73 -6.96 -5.45 -5.18
C ILE A 73 -6.17 -4.97 -3.96
N ARG A 74 -6.79 -4.17 -3.10
CA ARG A 74 -6.21 -3.71 -1.86
C ARG A 74 -6.55 -4.70 -0.75
N VAL A 75 -5.56 -5.17 -0.01
CA VAL A 75 -5.75 -6.13 1.09
C VAL A 75 -5.22 -5.51 2.38
N VAL A 76 -6.10 -5.33 3.36
CA VAL A 76 -5.73 -4.83 4.69
C VAL A 76 -5.84 -5.98 5.70
N VAL A 77 -4.75 -6.25 6.41
CA VAL A 77 -4.75 -7.20 7.53
C VAL A 77 -5.10 -6.45 8.81
N ASP A 78 -6.30 -6.69 9.33
CA ASP A 78 -6.87 -5.98 10.48
C ASP A 78 -7.67 -6.90 11.39
N ASN A 79 -6.99 -7.52 12.36
CA ASN A 79 -7.60 -8.48 13.28
C ASN A 79 -8.71 -7.91 14.19
N LYS A 80 -8.88 -6.59 14.27
CA LYS A 80 -9.83 -5.94 15.20
C LYS A 80 -10.83 -5.02 14.48
N ALA A 81 -10.91 -5.08 13.15
CA ALA A 81 -11.79 -4.22 12.34
C ALA A 81 -11.69 -2.72 12.73
N ARG A 82 -10.44 -2.23 12.86
CA ARG A 82 -10.10 -0.84 13.19
C ARG A 82 -10.00 0.08 11.97
N THR A 83 -10.07 -0.45 10.76
CA THR A 83 -10.00 0.33 9.51
C THR A 83 -11.12 1.38 9.50
N PRO A 84 -10.81 2.68 9.54
CA PRO A 84 -11.83 3.72 9.57
C PRO A 84 -12.59 3.80 8.25
N LEU A 85 -13.89 4.08 8.32
CA LEU A 85 -14.80 4.05 7.16
C LEU A 85 -14.58 5.21 6.18
N ASP A 86 -13.94 6.29 6.64
CA ASP A 86 -13.65 7.51 5.89
C ASP A 86 -12.24 7.54 5.28
N PHE A 87 -11.45 6.48 5.46
CA PHE A 87 -10.08 6.41 4.95
C PHE A 87 -10.05 6.14 3.44
N ARG A 88 -9.03 6.67 2.77
CA ARG A 88 -8.82 6.59 1.31
C ARG A 88 -8.74 5.15 0.80
N ILE A 89 -8.39 4.20 1.67
CA ILE A 89 -8.34 2.77 1.34
C ILE A 89 -9.73 2.16 1.05
N LEU A 90 -10.82 2.79 1.48
CA LEU A 90 -12.19 2.32 1.27
C LEU A 90 -12.94 3.12 0.20
N ASN A 91 -12.24 3.98 -0.56
CA ASN A 91 -12.84 4.69 -1.67
C ASN A 91 -13.11 3.77 -2.89
N ASP A 92 -13.76 4.29 -3.92
CA ASP A 92 -14.15 3.53 -5.10
C ASP A 92 -13.01 3.33 -6.14
N ASP A 93 -11.76 3.70 -5.85
CA ASP A 93 -10.67 3.65 -6.84
C ASP A 93 -10.24 2.21 -7.19
N ALA A 94 -10.40 1.27 -6.26
CA ALA A 94 -10.06 -0.14 -6.43
C ALA A 94 -10.89 -1.03 -5.48
N GLU A 95 -10.97 -2.33 -5.73
CA GLU A 95 -11.58 -3.26 -4.76
C GLU A 95 -10.72 -3.36 -3.49
N THR A 96 -11.37 -3.45 -2.32
CA THR A 96 -10.68 -3.60 -1.02
C THR A 96 -11.22 -4.78 -0.24
N ILE A 97 -10.31 -5.65 0.20
CA ILE A 97 -10.56 -6.77 1.10
C ILE A 97 -9.98 -6.42 2.47
N ILE A 98 -10.82 -6.45 3.51
CA ILE A 98 -10.39 -6.35 4.91
C ILE A 98 -10.36 -7.75 5.51
N ALA A 99 -9.16 -8.28 5.74
CA ALA A 99 -8.95 -9.58 6.36
C ALA A 99 -9.00 -9.44 7.88
N VAL A 100 -10.07 -9.95 8.47
CA VAL A 100 -10.33 -9.98 9.92
C VAL A 100 -10.16 -11.41 10.47
N SER A 101 -10.07 -11.55 11.80
CA SER A 101 -10.04 -12.84 12.51
C SER A 101 -11.30 -13.06 13.32
#